data_AF-A0A451DG34-F1
#
_entry.id   AF-A0A451DG34-F1
#
_cell.length_a   1.000
_cell.length_b   1.000
_cell.length_c   1.000
_cell.angle_alpha   90.00
_cell.angle_beta   90.00
_cell.angle_gamma   90.00
#
_symmetry.space_group_name_H-M   'P 1'
#
loop_
_entity.id
_entity.type
_entity.pdbx_description
1 polymer ?
#
loop_
_entity_poly.entity_id
_entity_poly.type
_entity_poly.pdbx_seq_one_letter_code
_entity_poly.pdbx_strand_id
1 'polypeptide(L)'
;MHIHKLYDIYAKYTEKIKWLCITTIIICMILNYIFFIYQYSKNIKIIFFVLYHILLFSIFLNTLVGKKIIIFTKDVNIELSKIIWPSYKETCQTTGIVLLLITLTSVFVWILDGIILHAISWILTSRL
;
A
#
# COMPACT_ATOMS: atom_id res chain seq x y z
N MET A 1 40.56 -14.27 4.59
CA MET A 1 39.43 -14.46 5.54
C MET A 1 39.36 -13.39 6.65
N HIS A 2 40.48 -12.85 7.15
CA HIS A 2 40.48 -11.86 8.25
C HIS A 2 39.99 -10.45 7.84
N ILE A 3 40.27 -10.02 6.60
CA ILE A 3 39.94 -8.67 6.11
C ILE A 3 38.42 -8.47 5.97
N HIS A 4 37.69 -9.50 5.53
CA HIS A 4 36.23 -9.44 5.41
C HIS A 4 35.55 -9.25 6.78
N LYS A 5 36.03 -9.96 7.81
CA LYS A 5 35.52 -9.79 9.17
C LYS A 5 35.71 -8.36 9.68
N LEU A 6 36.84 -7.74 9.37
CA LEU A 6 37.08 -6.34 9.73
C LEU A 6 36.08 -5.41 9.02
N TYR A 7 35.88 -5.59 7.72
CA TYR A 7 34.90 -4.80 6.95
C TYR A 7 33.49 -4.90 7.53
N ASP A 8 33.03 -6.11 7.86
CA ASP A 8 31.69 -6.32 8.45
C ASP A 8 31.55 -5.62 9.80
N ILE A 9 32.61 -5.64 10.61
CA ILE A 9 32.67 -4.95 11.90
C ILE A 9 32.55 -3.43 11.70
N TYR A 10 33.37 -2.84 10.81
CA TYR A 10 33.32 -1.41 10.51
C TYR A 10 31.95 -0.99 9.95
N ALA A 11 31.40 -1.76 9.01
CA ALA A 11 30.07 -1.51 8.44
C ALA A 11 29.00 -1.49 9.54
N LYS A 12 29.03 -2.45 10.47
CA LYS A 12 28.09 -2.52 11.59
C LYS A 12 28.17 -1.30 12.51
N TYR A 13 29.36 -0.82 12.84
CA TYR A 13 29.54 0.38 13.66
C TYR A 13 29.04 1.65 12.96
N THR A 14 29.37 1.83 11.68
CA THR A 14 28.91 3.01 10.91
C THR A 14 27.38 3.09 10.84
N GLU A 15 26.70 1.95 10.69
CA GLU A 15 25.24 1.90 10.71
C GLU A 15 24.67 2.21 12.09
N LYS A 16 25.27 1.69 13.16
CA LYS A 16 24.84 2.00 14.53
C LYS A 16 24.90 3.52 14.80
N ILE A 17 25.94 4.19 14.30
CA ILE A 17 26.09 5.65 14.41
C ILE A 17 24.96 6.37 13.64
N LYS A 18 24.67 5.97 12.39
CA LYS A 18 23.58 6.59 11.61
C LYS A 18 22.22 6.42 12.28
N TRP A 19 21.93 5.22 12.81
CA TRP A 19 20.69 4.96 13.54
C TRP A 19 20.59 5.79 14.82
N LEU A 20 21.70 5.95 15.54
CA LEU A 20 21.76 6.84 16.70
C LEU A 20 21.45 8.28 16.30
N CYS A 21 22.06 8.80 15.22
CA CYS A 21 21.73 10.14 14.69
C CYS A 21 20.25 10.29 14.32
N ILE A 22 19.64 9.27 13.70
CA ILE A 22 18.20 9.31 13.37
C ILE A 22 17.37 9.42 14.66
N THR A 23 17.66 8.60 15.66
CA THR A 23 16.92 8.63 16.93
C THR A 23 17.05 9.97 17.66
N THR A 24 18.25 10.57 17.66
CA THR A 24 18.46 11.87 18.30
C THR A 24 17.73 13.00 17.58
N ILE A 25 17.71 12.99 16.24
CA ILE A 25 16.96 13.98 15.44
C ILE A 25 15.45 13.87 15.70
N ILE A 26 14.90 12.65 15.80
CA ILE A 26 13.49 12.43 16.15
C ILE A 26 13.16 13.02 17.52
N ILE A 27 14.02 12.76 18.51
CA ILE A 27 13.84 13.30 19.87
C ILE A 27 13.89 14.83 19.84
N CYS A 28 14.86 15.43 19.15
CA CYS A 28 14.95 16.88 18.96
C CYS A 28 13.69 17.46 18.29
N MET A 29 13.16 16.78 17.29
CA MET A 29 11.96 17.21 16.58
C MET A 29 10.72 17.23 17.50
N ILE A 30 10.55 16.20 18.33
CA ILE A 30 9.46 16.11 19.31
C ILE A 30 9.59 17.20 20.38
N LEU A 31 10.79 17.38 20.93
CA LEU A 31 11.06 18.41 21.94
C LEU A 31 10.81 19.82 21.39
N ASN A 32 11.24 20.09 20.16
CA ASN A 32 11.00 21.36 19.48
C ASN A 32 9.49 21.61 19.31
N TYR A 33 8.73 20.59 18.89
CA TYR A 33 7.29 20.70 18.74
C TYR A 33 6.57 21.03 20.07
N ILE A 34 6.95 20.36 21.17
CA ILE A 34 6.36 20.58 22.50
C ILE A 34 6.68 21.99 23.02
N PHE A 35 7.95 22.42 22.94
CA PHE A 35 8.38 23.71 23.48
C PHE A 35 7.78 24.90 22.70
N PHE A 36 7.69 24.80 21.36
CA PHE A 36 7.24 25.88 20.50
C PHE A 36 5.72 25.85 20.19
N ILE A 37 4.94 25.03 20.91
CA ILE A 37 3.52 24.85 20.64
C ILE A 37 2.68 26.12 20.88
N TYR A 38 3.06 26.95 21.86
CA TYR A 38 2.32 28.16 22.24
C TYR A 38 2.87 29.48 21.68
N GLN A 39 4.13 29.50 21.23
CA GLN A 39 4.85 30.75 20.98
C GLN A 39 4.87 31.20 19.51
N TYR A 40 4.55 30.30 18.56
CA TYR A 40 4.69 30.57 17.12
C TYR A 40 3.41 30.36 16.31
N SER A 41 3.28 31.14 15.23
CA SER A 41 2.22 31.03 14.24
C SER A 41 2.28 29.70 13.47
N LYS A 42 1.14 29.28 12.90
CA LYS A 42 0.99 27.98 12.20
C LYS A 42 2.02 27.79 11.07
N ASN A 43 2.34 28.85 10.33
CA ASN A 43 3.22 28.77 9.16
C ASN A 43 4.67 28.41 9.52
N ILE A 44 5.19 28.97 10.62
CA ILE A 44 6.57 28.74 11.07
C ILE A 44 6.74 27.27 11.51
N LYS A 45 5.72 26.69 12.15
CA LYS A 45 5.74 25.28 12.59
C LYS A 45 5.87 24.31 11.41
N ILE A 46 5.16 24.58 10.31
CA ILE A 46 5.21 23.75 9.10
C ILE A 46 6.61 23.76 8.49
N ILE A 47 7.26 24.94 8.44
CA ILE A 47 8.62 25.08 7.89
C ILE A 47 9.64 24.25 8.68
N PHE A 48 9.64 24.36 10.02
CA PHE A 48 10.53 23.55 10.86
C PHE A 48 10.26 22.05 10.71
N PHE A 49 8.99 21.64 10.69
CA PHE A 49 8.62 20.23 10.53
C PHE A 49 9.13 19.65 9.21
N VAL A 50 8.95 20.39 8.10
CA VAL A 50 9.42 19.99 6.76
C VAL A 50 10.95 19.89 6.74
N LEU A 51 11.66 20.85 7.34
CA LEU A 51 13.11 20.85 7.40
C LEU A 51 13.65 19.62 8.14
N TYR A 52 13.09 19.28 9.31
CA TYR A 52 13.47 18.08 10.05
C TYR A 52 13.19 16.80 9.27
N HIS A 53 12.03 16.71 8.59
CA HIS A 53 11.71 15.55 7.75
C HIS A 53 12.70 15.36 6.60
N ILE A 54 13.08 16.43 5.90
CA ILE A 54 14.07 16.38 4.82
C ILE A 54 15.42 15.87 5.34
N LEU A 55 15.87 16.37 6.49
CA LEU A 55 17.14 15.95 7.09
C LEU A 55 17.12 14.45 7.45
N LEU A 56 16.04 14.02 8.08
CA LEU A 56 15.83 12.65 8.55
C LEU A 56 15.75 11.67 7.38
N PHE A 57 15.01 12.04 6.33
CA PHE A 57 14.90 11.26 5.10
C PHE A 57 16.24 11.12 4.39
N SER A 58 17.03 12.20 4.28
CA SER A 58 18.37 12.17 3.68
C SER A 58 19.32 11.20 4.39
N ILE A 59 19.31 11.19 5.73
CA ILE A 59 20.12 10.26 6.52
C ILE A 59 19.61 8.82 6.36
N PHE A 60 18.29 8.63 6.36
CA PHE A 60 17.66 7.32 6.20
C PHE A 60 18.02 6.66 4.86
N LEU A 61 17.97 7.39 3.75
CA LEU A 61 18.35 6.86 2.43
C LEU A 61 19.81 6.39 2.38
N ASN A 62 20.68 6.99 3.18
CA ASN A 62 22.10 6.64 3.27
C ASN A 62 22.39 5.43 4.19
N THR A 63 21.39 4.90 4.90
CA THR A 63 21.53 3.67 5.70
C THR A 63 21.59 2.42 4.82
N LEU A 64 22.13 1.31 5.35
CA LEU A 64 22.11 0.02 4.65
C LEU A 64 20.69 -0.43 4.33
N VAL A 65 19.72 -0.16 5.22
CA VAL A 65 18.31 -0.49 5.00
C VAL A 65 17.74 0.37 3.87
N GLY A 66 17.98 1.67 3.88
CA GLY A 66 17.55 2.58 2.81
C GLY A 66 18.08 2.18 1.44
N LYS A 67 19.38 1.87 1.35
CA LYS A 67 19.99 1.38 0.10
C LYS A 67 19.40 0.04 -0.37
N LYS A 68 19.15 -0.89 0.54
CA LYS A 68 18.50 -2.17 0.21
C LYS A 68 17.09 -1.96 -0.36
N ILE A 69 16.31 -1.05 0.20
CA ILE A 69 14.96 -0.73 -0.29
C ILE A 69 15.02 -0.18 -1.71
N ILE A 70 15.97 0.72 -2.02
CA ILE A 70 16.14 1.29 -3.37
C ILE A 70 16.51 0.22 -4.40
N ILE A 71 17.37 -0.73 -4.02
CA ILE A 71 17.74 -1.85 -4.88
C ILE A 71 16.52 -2.76 -5.08
N PHE A 72 15.81 -3.09 -4.01
CA PHE A 72 14.61 -3.92 -4.05
C PHE A 72 13.51 -3.32 -4.93
N THR A 73 13.25 -2.01 -4.85
CA THR A 73 12.24 -1.37 -5.71
C THR A 73 12.65 -1.42 -7.19
N LYS A 74 13.95 -1.32 -7.49
CA LYS A 74 14.46 -1.51 -8.85
C LYS A 74 14.25 -2.95 -9.33
N ASP A 75 14.56 -3.94 -8.48
CA ASP A 75 14.40 -5.35 -8.80
C ASP A 75 12.92 -5.71 -9.01
N VAL A 76 12.02 -5.19 -8.17
CA VAL A 76 10.57 -5.35 -8.32
C VAL A 76 10.09 -4.78 -9.64
N ASN A 77 10.54 -3.60 -10.06
CA ASN A 77 10.15 -3.04 -11.37
C ASN A 77 10.61 -3.91 -12.55
N ILE A 78 11.80 -4.50 -12.45
CA ILE A 78 12.30 -5.45 -13.46
C ILE A 78 11.41 -6.70 -13.49
N GLU A 79 10.97 -7.20 -12.35
CA GLU A 79 10.08 -8.37 -12.27
C GLU A 79 8.65 -8.06 -12.73
N LEU A 80 8.11 -6.91 -12.36
CA LEU A 80 6.81 -6.42 -12.83
C LEU A 80 6.80 -6.28 -14.36
N SER A 81 7.92 -5.88 -14.98
CA SER A 81 8.02 -5.81 -16.43
C SER A 81 7.97 -7.17 -17.13
N LYS A 82 8.20 -8.27 -16.40
CA LYS A 82 8.03 -9.64 -16.91
C LYS A 82 6.59 -10.13 -16.82
N ILE A 83 5.72 -9.40 -16.10
CA ILE A 83 4.30 -9.73 -16.02
C ILE A 83 3.67 -9.34 -17.35
N ILE A 84 3.33 -10.36 -18.13
CA ILE A 84 2.55 -10.18 -19.35
C ILE A 84 1.12 -9.95 -18.90
N TRP A 85 0.72 -8.68 -18.78
CA TRP A 85 -0.67 -8.36 -18.46
C TRP A 85 -1.58 -8.83 -19.59
N PRO A 86 -2.75 -9.41 -19.25
CA PRO A 86 -3.68 -9.92 -20.24
C PRO A 86 -4.08 -8.80 -21.20
N SER A 87 -4.17 -9.14 -22.48
CA SER A 87 -4.60 -8.16 -23.49
C SER A 87 -6.03 -7.69 -23.21
N TYR A 88 -6.34 -6.44 -23.57
CA TYR A 88 -7.70 -5.90 -23.45
C TYR A 88 -8.75 -6.80 -24.12
N LYS A 89 -8.37 -7.48 -25.21
CA LYS A 89 -9.25 -8.42 -25.91
C LYS A 89 -9.56 -9.69 -25.09
N GLU A 90 -8.57 -10.26 -24.41
CA GLU A 90 -8.72 -11.46 -23.57
C GLU A 90 -9.54 -11.16 -22.32
N THR A 91 -9.28 -10.00 -21.71
CA THR A 91 -10.06 -9.52 -20.56
C THR A 91 -11.52 -9.26 -20.95
N CYS A 92 -11.76 -8.65 -22.11
CA CYS A 92 -13.12 -8.40 -22.60
C CYS A 92 -13.86 -9.69 -22.99
N GLN A 93 -13.17 -10.67 -23.56
CA GLN A 93 -13.77 -11.97 -23.89
C GLN A 93 -14.23 -12.71 -22.63
N THR A 94 -13.37 -12.80 -21.61
CA THR A 94 -13.71 -13.51 -20.36
C THR A 94 -14.81 -12.80 -19.59
N THR A 95 -14.74 -11.46 -19.45
CA THR A 95 -15.81 -10.66 -18.82
C THR A 95 -17.12 -10.71 -19.59
N GLY A 96 -17.10 -10.67 -20.92
CA GLY A 96 -18.29 -10.81 -21.76
C GLY A 96 -18.98 -12.16 -21.61
N ILE A 97 -18.20 -13.25 -21.55
CA ILE A 97 -18.72 -14.60 -21.27
C ILE A 97 -19.38 -14.64 -19.89
N VAL A 98 -18.73 -14.08 -18.87
CA VAL A 98 -19.27 -14.04 -17.50
C VAL A 98 -20.55 -13.20 -17.42
N LEU A 99 -20.60 -12.04 -18.07
CA LEU A 99 -21.79 -11.21 -18.14
C LEU A 99 -22.96 -11.95 -18.80
N LEU A 100 -22.72 -12.61 -19.93
CA LEU A 100 -23.74 -13.40 -20.61
C LEU A 100 -24.28 -14.52 -19.70
N LEU A 101 -23.38 -15.22 -19.00
CA LEU A 101 -23.75 -16.26 -18.05
C LEU A 101 -24.62 -15.71 -16.92
N ILE A 102 -24.25 -14.58 -16.32
CA ILE A 102 -25.00 -13.95 -15.21
C ILE A 102 -26.36 -13.44 -15.68
N THR A 103 -26.45 -12.85 -16.87
CA THR A 103 -27.73 -12.41 -17.44
C THR A 103 -28.66 -13.59 -17.67
N LEU A 104 -28.14 -14.69 -18.21
CA LEU A 104 -28.93 -15.89 -18.47
C LEU A 104 -29.45 -16.53 -17.17
N THR A 105 -28.59 -16.65 -16.16
CA THR A 105 -29.00 -17.19 -14.85
C THR A 105 -29.99 -16.27 -14.14
N SER A 106 -29.80 -14.94 -14.22
CA SER A 106 -30.74 -13.97 -13.64
C SER A 106 -32.14 -14.07 -14.27
N VAL A 107 -32.23 -14.19 -15.59
CA VAL A 107 -33.52 -14.38 -16.29
C VAL A 107 -34.17 -15.71 -15.91
N PHE A 108 -33.38 -16.78 -15.83
CA PHE A 108 -33.89 -18.10 -15.44
C PHE A 108 -34.51 -18.09 -14.03
N VAL A 109 -33.80 -17.50 -13.06
CA VAL A 109 -34.32 -17.38 -11.69
C VAL A 109 -35.57 -16.50 -11.64
N TRP A 110 -35.60 -15.38 -12.37
CA TRP A 110 -36.77 -14.50 -12.43
C TRP A 110 -38.03 -15.21 -12.95
N ILE A 111 -37.88 -16.07 -13.96
CA ILE A 111 -38.99 -16.87 -14.50
C ILE A 111 -39.48 -17.87 -13.46
N LEU A 112 -38.57 -18.57 -12.77
CA LEU A 112 -38.93 -19.53 -11.72
C LEU A 112 -39.69 -18.85 -10.58
N ASP A 113 -39.19 -17.71 -10.11
CA ASP A 113 -39.85 -16.92 -9.06
C ASP A 113 -41.26 -16.49 -9.50
N GLY A 114 -41.42 -16.06 -10.76
CA GLY A 114 -42.73 -15.71 -11.33
C GLY A 114 -43.71 -16.90 -11.35
N ILE A 115 -43.26 -18.09 -11.74
CA ILE A 115 -44.08 -19.30 -11.76
C ILE A 115 -44.49 -19.69 -10.33
N ILE A 116 -43.55 -19.66 -9.39
CA ILE A 116 -43.80 -20.01 -7.99
C ILE A 116 -44.82 -19.04 -7.38
N LEU A 117 -44.66 -17.74 -7.59
CA LEU A 117 -45.60 -16.72 -7.11
C LEU A 117 -47.00 -16.92 -7.69
N HIS A 118 -47.11 -17.22 -8.99
CA HIS A 118 -48.39 -17.46 -9.62
C HIS A 118 -49.07 -18.72 -9.05
N ALA A 119 -48.31 -19.80 -8.85
CA ALA A 119 -48.81 -21.03 -8.26
C ALA A 119 -49.31 -20.82 -6.82
N ILE A 120 -48.54 -20.10 -6.00
CA ILE A 120 -48.93 -19.74 -4.63
C ILE A 120 -50.19 -18.86 -4.65
N SER A 121 -50.26 -17.87 -5.54
CA SER A 121 -51.44 -17.00 -5.66
C SER A 121 -52.68 -17.80 -6.05
N TRP A 122 -52.57 -18.75 -6.97
CA TRP A 122 -53.71 -19.57 -7.38
C TRP A 122 -54.25 -20.42 -6.22
N ILE A 123 -53.35 -21.02 -5.43
CA ILE A 123 -53.70 -21.77 -4.23
C ILE A 123 -54.33 -20.89 -3.15
N LEU A 124 -53.78 -19.69 -2.92
CA LEU A 124 -54.28 -18.79 -1.88
C LEU A 124 -55.65 -18.19 -2.26
N THR A 125 -55.81 -17.76 -3.51
CA THR A 125 -57.09 -17.25 -4.04
C THR A 125 -58.18 -18.32 -4.03
N SER A 126 -57.86 -19.60 -4.26
CA SER A 126 -58.86 -20.68 -4.19
C SER A 126 -59.45 -20.88 -2.77
N ARG A 127 -58.87 -20.26 -1.74
CA ARG A 127 -59.30 -20.38 -0.34
C ARG A 127 -60.12 -19.18 0.17
N LEU A 128 -60.20 -18.08 -0.59
CA LEU A 128 -61.02 -16.89 -0.32
C LEU A 128 -62.26 -16.92 -1.20
#